data_AF-R0IL61-F1
#
_entry.id   AF-R0IL61-F1
#
_cell.length_a   1.000
_cell.length_b   1.000
_cell.length_c   1.000
_cell.angle_alpha   90.00
_cell.angle_beta   90.00
_cell.angle_gamma   90.00
#
_symmetry.space_group_name_H-M   'P 1'
#
loop_
_entity.id
_entity.type
_entity.pdbx_description
1 polymer ?
#
loop_
_entity_poly.entity_id
_entity_poly.type
_entity_poly.pdbx_seq_one_letter_code
_entity_poly.pdbx_strand_id
1 'polypeptide(L)'
;MLMIVLTLASSSVTPTVAPKAQAFSAGPKKDSSMFTASLVTRMLWSLRPEAFPWDTNNGTILRVADMTKKIGTLVEEETSIANGQLEHKGVSNRLLRELGWIKVVQGNRDSPRNSEIMLQDQAALLKRRRELMSLRSDADGFIGSIFRSCDRI
;
A
#
# COMPACT_ATOMS: atom_id res chain seq x y z
N MET A 1 -1.93 9.05 5.56
CA MET A 1 -2.00 7.62 5.86
C MET A 1 -3.42 7.21 6.25
N LEU A 2 -3.95 7.57 7.43
CA LEU A 2 -5.27 7.13 7.89
C LEU A 2 -6.41 7.39 6.88
N MET A 3 -6.50 8.62 6.35
CA MET A 3 -7.49 8.98 5.32
C MET A 3 -7.48 8.04 4.11
N ILE A 4 -6.28 7.75 3.57
CA ILE A 4 -6.10 6.86 2.43
C ILE A 4 -6.53 5.44 2.78
N VAL A 5 -6.07 4.94 3.92
CA VAL A 5 -6.35 3.57 4.38
C VAL A 5 -7.85 3.35 4.55
N LEU A 6 -8.54 4.27 5.23
CA LEU A 6 -9.99 4.18 5.42
C LEU A 6 -10.74 4.17 4.09
N THR A 7 -10.38 5.03 3.14
CA THR A 7 -11.02 5.06 1.82
C THR A 7 -10.89 3.72 1.08
N LEU A 8 -9.69 3.14 1.05
CA LEU A 8 -9.50 1.86 0.37
C LEU A 8 -10.16 0.71 1.12
N ALA A 9 -10.18 0.74 2.46
CA ALA A 9 -10.83 -0.27 3.29
C ALA A 9 -12.36 -0.24 3.19
N SER A 10 -12.93 0.95 2.99
CA SER A 10 -14.37 1.17 2.79
C SER A 10 -14.83 0.99 1.34
N SER A 11 -13.93 0.70 0.41
CA SER A 11 -14.29 0.42 -0.97
C SER A 11 -15.04 -0.90 -1.10
N SER A 12 -16.09 -0.93 -1.94
CA SER A 12 -16.90 -2.14 -2.19
C SER A 12 -16.10 -3.25 -2.87
N VAL A 13 -15.08 -2.86 -3.65
CA VAL A 13 -14.08 -3.72 -4.29
C VAL A 13 -12.69 -3.36 -3.80
N THR A 14 -11.74 -4.29 -3.87
CA THR A 14 -10.35 -3.99 -3.53
C THR A 14 -9.67 -3.34 -4.73
N PRO A 15 -9.20 -2.08 -4.61
CA PRO A 15 -8.53 -1.41 -5.70
C PRO A 15 -7.18 -2.07 -5.98
N THR A 16 -6.85 -2.24 -7.25
CA THR A 16 -5.61 -2.85 -7.71
C THR A 16 -4.97 -2.03 -8.82
N VAL A 17 -3.68 -2.26 -9.06
CA VAL A 17 -2.94 -1.65 -10.18
C VAL A 17 -2.24 -2.77 -10.94
N ALA A 18 -2.68 -2.99 -12.19
CA ALA A 18 -2.12 -4.01 -13.07
C ALA A 18 -0.64 -3.70 -13.42
N PRO A 19 0.15 -4.71 -13.83
CA PRO A 19 1.50 -4.48 -14.34
C PRO A 19 1.49 -3.44 -15.46
N LYS A 20 2.48 -2.53 -15.48
CA LYS A 20 2.58 -1.40 -16.43
C LYS A 20 1.43 -0.38 -16.43
N ALA A 21 0.38 -0.58 -15.64
CA ALA A 21 -0.69 0.40 -15.50
C ALA A 21 -0.26 1.56 -14.59
N GLN A 22 -0.88 2.72 -14.83
CA GLN A 22 -0.71 3.95 -14.04
C GLN A 22 -2.04 4.42 -13.42
N ALA A 23 -3.05 3.55 -13.42
CA ALA A 23 -4.38 3.83 -12.92
C ALA A 23 -4.89 2.66 -12.08
N PHE A 24 -5.82 2.97 -11.18
CA PHE A 24 -6.52 1.97 -10.40
C PHE A 24 -7.57 1.26 -11.24
N SER A 25 -7.75 -0.03 -10.94
CA SER A 25 -8.83 -0.86 -11.46
C SER A 25 -9.51 -1.62 -10.33
N ALA A 26 -10.79 -1.93 -10.50
CA ALA A 26 -11.51 -2.83 -9.61
C ALA A 26 -10.86 -4.22 -9.64
N GLY A 27 -10.46 -4.71 -8.47
CA GLY A 27 -9.92 -6.05 -8.29
C GLY A 27 -10.87 -6.97 -7.51
N PRO A 28 -10.51 -8.25 -7.32
CA PRO A 28 -11.28 -9.17 -6.50
C PRO A 28 -11.35 -8.65 -5.06
N LYS A 29 -12.53 -8.76 -4.45
CA LYS A 29 -12.74 -8.34 -3.06
C LYS A 29 -11.88 -9.19 -2.13
N LYS A 30 -11.05 -8.53 -1.33
CA LYS A 30 -10.23 -9.14 -0.26
C LYS A 30 -10.86 -8.85 1.09
N ASP A 31 -10.43 -9.60 2.10
CA ASP A 31 -10.77 -9.27 3.48
C ASP A 31 -10.26 -7.86 3.82
N SER A 32 -11.18 -7.00 4.29
CA SER A 32 -10.92 -5.58 4.48
C SER A 32 -9.95 -5.34 5.64
N SER A 33 -10.05 -6.15 6.71
CA SER A 33 -9.15 -6.06 7.87
C SER A 33 -7.71 -6.41 7.48
N MET A 34 -7.54 -7.49 6.74
CA MET A 34 -6.24 -7.96 6.26
C MET A 34 -5.63 -7.02 5.22
N PHE A 35 -6.45 -6.51 4.30
CA PHE A 35 -6.01 -5.51 3.33
C PHE A 35 -5.55 -4.23 4.03
N THR A 36 -6.33 -3.75 5.01
CA THR A 36 -6.02 -2.58 5.83
C THR A 36 -4.73 -2.75 6.61
N ALA A 37 -4.58 -3.86 7.33
CA ALA A 37 -3.39 -4.18 8.09
C ALA A 37 -2.15 -4.25 7.19
N SER A 38 -2.28 -4.89 6.02
CA SER A 38 -1.22 -5.00 5.02
C SER A 38 -0.82 -3.62 4.48
N LEU A 39 -1.81 -2.76 4.19
CA LEU A 39 -1.59 -1.43 3.63
C LEU A 39 -0.87 -0.53 4.64
N VAL A 40 -1.38 -0.47 5.87
CA VAL A 40 -0.76 0.30 6.96
C VAL A 40 0.65 -0.19 7.24
N THR A 41 0.85 -1.51 7.31
CA THR A 41 2.16 -2.11 7.58
C THR A 41 3.18 -1.72 6.52
N ARG A 42 2.85 -1.87 5.23
CA ARG A 42 3.78 -1.45 4.15
C ARG A 42 4.02 0.06 4.13
N MET A 43 3.00 0.86 4.45
CA MET A 43 3.16 2.31 4.55
C MET A 43 4.10 2.68 5.70
N LEU A 44 4.00 2.01 6.85
CA LEU A 44 4.86 2.21 8.03
C LEU A 44 6.31 1.77 7.78
N TRP A 45 6.53 0.66 7.07
CA TRP A 45 7.89 0.23 6.68
C TRP A 45 8.63 1.31 5.89
N SER A 46 7.93 2.01 5.00
CA SER A 46 8.51 3.10 4.23
C SER A 46 8.71 4.37 5.06
N LEU A 47 7.82 4.62 6.03
CA LEU A 47 7.85 5.84 6.85
C LEU A 47 8.88 5.79 7.99
N ARG A 48 9.12 4.60 8.55
CA ARG A 48 9.96 4.38 9.73
C ARG A 48 10.86 3.15 9.51
N PRO A 49 11.72 3.12 8.48
CA PRO A 49 12.53 1.95 8.16
C PRO A 49 13.38 1.48 9.35
N GLU A 50 13.87 2.40 10.20
CA GLU A 50 14.64 2.07 11.41
C GLU A 50 13.87 1.25 12.46
N ALA A 51 12.54 1.32 12.47
CA ALA A 51 11.71 0.53 13.37
C ALA A 51 11.44 -0.90 12.83
N PHE A 52 11.82 -1.17 11.57
CA PHE A 52 11.51 -2.41 10.86
C PHE A 52 12.78 -2.96 10.20
N PRO A 53 13.58 -3.74 10.93
CA PRO A 53 14.85 -4.23 10.41
C PRO A 53 14.65 -5.18 9.24
N TRP A 54 15.39 -4.91 8.17
CA TRP A 54 15.49 -5.82 7.02
C TRP A 54 16.50 -6.94 7.29
N ASP A 55 17.56 -6.61 8.03
CA ASP A 55 18.63 -7.51 8.40
C ASP A 55 18.45 -8.10 9.80
N THR A 56 19.28 -9.09 10.12
CA THR A 56 19.21 -9.82 11.39
C THR A 56 19.54 -8.88 12.54
N ASN A 57 18.54 -8.54 13.36
CA ASN A 57 18.74 -7.91 14.66
C ASN A 57 18.80 -8.98 15.75
N ASN A 58 19.53 -8.69 16.84
CA ASN A 58 19.80 -9.58 17.99
C ASN A 58 18.56 -9.93 18.85
N GLY A 59 17.43 -10.29 18.25
CA GLY A 59 16.43 -11.16 18.87
C GLY A 59 15.12 -10.55 19.36
N THR A 60 14.86 -9.25 19.19
CA THR A 60 13.63 -8.62 19.74
C THR A 60 12.57 -8.21 18.72
N ILE A 61 12.93 -7.95 17.46
CA ILE A 61 11.99 -7.47 16.42
C ILE A 61 12.05 -8.42 15.23
N LEU A 62 10.88 -8.90 14.78
CA LEU A 62 10.74 -9.72 13.58
C LEU A 62 11.21 -8.93 12.35
N ARG A 63 12.01 -9.56 11.49
CA ARG A 63 12.47 -8.94 10.24
C ARG A 63 11.27 -8.68 9.33
N VAL A 64 11.37 -7.69 8.46
CA VAL A 64 10.31 -7.44 7.46
C VAL A 64 9.98 -8.69 6.63
N ALA A 65 10.99 -9.48 6.26
CA ALA A 65 10.79 -10.76 5.56
C ALA A 65 10.00 -11.77 6.40
N ASP A 66 10.29 -11.87 7.70
CA ASP A 66 9.63 -12.80 8.62
C ASP A 66 8.24 -12.31 9.05
N MET A 67 8.04 -11.00 9.19
CA MET A 67 6.73 -10.37 9.36
C MET A 67 5.87 -10.61 8.11
N THR A 68 6.44 -10.47 6.91
CA THR A 68 5.75 -10.76 5.65
C THR A 68 5.32 -12.21 5.58
N LYS A 69 6.21 -13.15 5.97
CA LYS A 69 5.91 -14.57 6.04
C LYS A 69 4.86 -14.87 7.09
N LYS A 70 4.98 -14.34 8.31
CA LYS A 70 4.05 -14.57 9.41
C LYS A 70 2.67 -14.01 9.12
N ILE A 71 2.58 -12.79 8.58
CA ILE A 71 1.33 -12.24 8.06
C ILE A 71 0.84 -13.11 6.91
N GLY A 72 1.73 -13.58 6.05
CA GLY A 72 1.55 -14.64 5.04
C GLY A 72 0.75 -15.83 5.59
N THR A 73 1.33 -16.52 6.55
CA THR A 73 0.86 -17.77 7.15
C THR A 73 -0.37 -17.59 8.03
N LEU A 74 -0.48 -16.50 8.81
CA LEU A 74 -1.66 -16.24 9.65
C LEU A 74 -2.97 -16.10 8.86
N VAL A 75 -2.88 -15.87 7.54
CA VAL A 75 -4.06 -15.78 6.64
C VAL A 75 -4.28 -17.09 5.89
N GLU A 76 -3.26 -17.96 5.82
CA GLU A 76 -3.38 -19.27 5.19
C GLU A 76 -4.30 -20.19 6.01
N GLU A 77 -4.43 -19.95 7.32
CA GLU A 77 -5.43 -20.60 8.18
C GLU A 77 -6.89 -20.25 7.79
N GLU A 78 -7.12 -19.17 7.03
CA GLU A 78 -8.46 -18.75 6.57
C GLU A 78 -8.69 -18.94 5.06
N THR A 79 -7.65 -19.17 4.24
CA THR A 79 -7.80 -19.35 2.79
C THR A 79 -6.79 -20.34 2.20
N SER A 80 -7.29 -21.42 1.59
CA SER A 80 -6.54 -22.58 1.08
C SER A 80 -5.68 -22.34 -0.18
N ILE A 81 -4.90 -21.26 -0.25
CA ILE A 81 -3.95 -21.03 -1.35
C ILE A 81 -2.61 -20.52 -0.80
N ALA A 82 -1.62 -21.42 -0.73
CA ALA A 82 -0.25 -21.11 -0.38
C ALA A 82 0.39 -20.23 -1.45
N ASN A 83 0.86 -19.03 -1.08
CA ASN A 83 1.94 -18.26 -1.74
C ASN A 83 2.20 -16.97 -0.93
N GLY A 84 2.92 -17.12 0.18
CA GLY A 84 3.23 -16.07 1.14
C GLY A 84 4.16 -14.97 0.63
N GLN A 85 3.57 -13.91 0.06
CA GLN A 85 4.13 -12.54 0.08
C GLN A 85 2.97 -11.54 0.24
N LEU A 86 3.20 -10.45 0.99
CA LEU A 86 2.22 -9.34 1.13
C LEU A 86 1.79 -8.75 -0.21
N GLU A 87 2.63 -8.88 -1.25
CA GLU A 87 2.31 -8.46 -2.61
C GLU A 87 1.14 -9.25 -3.20
N HIS A 88 0.99 -10.54 -2.85
CA HIS A 88 -0.14 -11.39 -3.25
C HIS A 88 -1.42 -11.05 -2.46
N LYS A 89 -1.29 -10.35 -1.33
CA LYS A 89 -2.42 -9.92 -0.47
C LYS A 89 -3.01 -8.57 -0.87
N GLY A 90 -2.60 -8.02 -2.01
CA GLY A 90 -3.29 -6.93 -2.70
C GLY A 90 -2.68 -5.55 -2.53
N VAL A 91 -1.71 -5.41 -1.63
CA VAL A 91 -0.95 -4.16 -1.48
C VAL A 91 0.36 -4.34 -2.22
N SER A 92 0.37 -4.06 -3.52
CA SER A 92 1.59 -4.09 -4.34
C SER A 92 2.35 -2.76 -4.25
N ASN A 93 3.63 -2.75 -4.61
CA ASN A 93 4.39 -1.51 -4.75
C ASN A 93 3.77 -0.55 -5.77
N ARG A 94 3.13 -1.08 -6.82
CA ARG A 94 2.37 -0.28 -7.80
C ARG A 94 1.23 0.47 -7.14
N LEU A 95 0.46 -0.21 -6.28
CA LEU A 95 -0.61 0.42 -5.51
C LEU A 95 -0.08 1.56 -4.64
N LEU A 96 1.02 1.34 -3.89
CA LEU A 96 1.62 2.38 -3.06
C LEU A 96 2.16 3.57 -3.88
N ARG A 97 2.66 3.31 -5.09
CA ARG A 97 3.10 4.34 -6.03
C ARG A 97 1.93 5.18 -6.54
N GLU A 98 0.81 4.56 -6.92
CA GLU A 98 -0.37 5.30 -7.39
C GLU A 98 -1.05 6.09 -6.25
N LEU A 99 -0.97 5.58 -5.02
CA LEU A 99 -1.29 6.35 -3.82
C LEU A 99 -0.31 7.51 -3.54
N GLY A 100 0.74 7.66 -4.35
CA GLY A 100 1.81 8.65 -4.19
C GLY A 100 2.54 8.56 -2.85
N TRP A 101 2.52 7.38 -2.23
CA TRP A 101 3.21 7.12 -0.97
C TRP A 101 4.71 6.90 -1.19
N ILE A 102 5.05 6.22 -2.28
CA ILE A 102 6.43 5.90 -2.66
C ILE A 102 6.74 6.40 -4.08
N LYS A 103 8.03 6.54 -4.38
CA LYS A 103 8.58 6.77 -5.73
C LYS A 103 9.58 5.67 -6.08
N VAL A 104 9.74 5.40 -7.37
CA VAL A 104 10.76 4.48 -7.89
C VAL A 104 12.05 5.28 -8.12
N VAL A 105 13.19 4.76 -7.67
CA VAL A 105 14.47 5.49 -7.71
C VAL A 105 15.42 4.91 -8.76
N GLN A 106 15.42 3.60 -8.98
CA GLN A 106 16.16 2.93 -10.07
C GLN A 106 15.45 1.64 -10.51
N GLY A 107 15.48 1.33 -11.81
CA GLY A 107 14.98 0.07 -12.37
C GLY A 107 13.66 0.17 -13.14
N ASN A 108 13.52 -0.66 -14.19
CA ASN A 108 12.35 -0.74 -15.07
C ASN A 108 11.58 -2.08 -14.89
N ARG A 109 11.78 -2.76 -13.75
CA ARG A 109 11.16 -4.07 -13.46
C ARG A 109 9.86 -3.87 -12.69
N ASP A 110 8.83 -4.64 -13.06
CA ASP A 110 7.49 -4.63 -12.43
C ASP A 110 7.47 -5.17 -10.99
N SER A 111 8.59 -5.77 -10.52
CA SER A 111 8.79 -6.32 -9.17
C SER A 111 10.04 -5.67 -8.56
N PRO A 112 9.87 -4.69 -7.65
CA PRO A 112 11.00 -4.05 -6.99
C PRO A 112 11.49 -4.99 -5.88
N ARG A 113 12.78 -5.35 -5.90
CA ARG A 113 13.46 -5.57 -4.61
C ARG A 113 13.38 -4.25 -3.85
N ASN A 114 13.13 -4.28 -2.54
CA ASN A 114 12.83 -3.09 -1.73
C ASN A 114 13.87 -1.96 -1.83
N SER A 115 15.06 -2.23 -2.36
CA SER A 115 16.12 -1.27 -2.69
C SER A 115 15.77 -0.29 -3.83
N GLU A 116 14.72 -0.55 -4.63
CA GLU A 116 14.38 0.22 -5.84
C GLU A 116 13.27 1.27 -5.60
N ILE A 117 12.67 1.29 -4.39
CA ILE A 117 11.58 2.19 -4.01
C ILE A 117 11.95 3.00 -2.76
N MET A 118 11.57 4.28 -2.75
CA MET A 118 11.76 5.16 -1.60
C MET A 118 10.45 5.82 -1.23
N LEU A 119 10.32 6.20 0.05
CA LEU A 119 9.26 7.07 0.50
C LEU A 119 9.26 8.36 -0.35
N GLN A 120 8.07 8.83 -0.68
CA GLN A 120 7.91 10.11 -1.37
C GLN A 120 8.47 11.26 -0.52
N ASP A 121 8.93 12.33 -1.17
CA ASP A 121 9.51 13.48 -0.47
C ASP A 121 8.50 14.07 0.53
N GLN A 122 8.99 14.45 1.73
CA GLN A 122 8.13 14.96 2.80
C GLN A 122 7.26 16.13 2.34
N ALA A 123 7.82 17.05 1.54
CA ALA A 123 7.08 18.18 0.97
C ALA A 123 5.91 17.73 0.09
N ALA A 124 6.10 16.69 -0.73
CA ALA A 124 5.04 16.12 -1.57
C ALA A 124 3.99 15.38 -0.74
N LEU A 125 4.39 14.63 0.30
CA LEU A 125 3.44 14.00 1.23
C LEU A 125 2.61 15.04 2.00
N LEU A 126 3.22 16.13 2.45
CA LEU A 126 2.53 17.23 3.13
C LEU A 126 1.61 18.00 2.17
N LYS A 127 2.02 18.21 0.92
CA LYS A 127 1.16 18.77 -0.13
C LYS A 127 -0.08 17.89 -0.34
N ARG A 128 0.12 16.59 -0.55
CA ARG A 128 -0.98 15.63 -0.74
C ARG A 128 -1.90 15.57 0.48
N ARG A 129 -1.36 15.64 1.70
CA ARG A 129 -2.18 15.74 2.92
C ARG A 129 -3.06 16.99 2.89
N ARG A 130 -2.52 18.16 2.53
CA ARG A 130 -3.28 19.41 2.46
C ARG A 130 -4.41 19.33 1.43
N GLU A 131 -4.12 18.81 0.24
CA GLU A 131 -5.12 18.59 -0.82
C GLU A 131 -6.26 17.68 -0.37
N LEU A 132 -5.95 16.54 0.24
CA LEU A 132 -6.97 15.63 0.77
C LEU A 132 -7.78 16.29 1.90
N MET A 133 -7.14 17.08 2.76
CA MET A 133 -7.85 17.78 3.84
C MET A 133 -8.78 18.87 3.30
N SER A 134 -8.41 19.58 2.22
CA SER A 134 -9.28 20.59 1.60
C SER A 134 -10.51 19.97 0.93
N LEU A 135 -10.41 18.71 0.50
CA LEU A 135 -11.50 17.97 -0.13
C LEU A 135 -12.40 17.23 0.87
N ARG A 136 -12.16 17.36 2.18
CA ARG A 136 -12.91 16.58 3.20
C ARG A 136 -14.43 16.79 3.16
N SER A 137 -14.89 17.95 2.70
CA SER A 137 -16.32 18.27 2.53
C SER A 137 -16.88 17.93 1.15
N ASP A 138 -16.02 17.52 0.22
CA ASP A 138 -16.36 17.14 -1.16
C ASP A 138 -16.01 15.66 -1.35
N ALA A 139 -16.98 14.78 -1.10
CA ALA A 139 -16.76 13.34 -1.12
C ALA A 139 -16.27 12.85 -2.50
N ASP A 140 -16.86 13.36 -3.58
CA ASP A 140 -16.53 12.96 -4.94
C ASP A 140 -15.13 13.43 -5.33
N GLY A 141 -14.81 14.70 -5.05
CA GLY A 141 -13.47 15.24 -5.27
C GLY A 141 -12.41 14.51 -4.44
N PHE A 142 -12.72 14.17 -3.19
CA PHE A 142 -11.83 13.43 -2.31
C PHE A 142 -11.55 12.01 -2.84
N ILE A 143 -12.59 11.27 -3.23
CA ILE A 143 -12.47 9.92 -3.80
C ILE A 143 -11.70 9.97 -5.12
N GLY A 144 -12.06 10.91 -6.00
CA GLY A 144 -11.37 11.14 -7.27
C GLY A 144 -9.89 11.46 -7.09
N SER A 145 -9.54 12.25 -6.06
CA SER A 145 -8.14 12.56 -5.71
C SER A 145 -7.35 11.33 -5.23
N ILE A 146 -7.99 10.43 -4.47
CA ILE A 146 -7.35 9.19 -4.00
C ILE A 146 -7.11 8.22 -5.15
N PHE A 147 -8.14 7.95 -5.96
CA PHE A 147 -8.09 6.98 -7.05
C PHE A 147 -7.54 7.54 -8.36
N ARG A 148 -7.25 8.85 -8.42
CA ARG A 148 -6.86 9.55 -9.64
C ARG A 148 -7.85 9.31 -10.79
N SER A 149 -9.11 8.98 -10.47
CA SER A 149 -10.13 8.82 -11.50
C SER A 149 -10.63 10.21 -11.88
N CYS A 150 -10.55 10.51 -13.17
CA CYS A 150 -11.17 11.69 -13.77
C CYS A 150 -12.58 11.35 -14.28
N ASP A 151 -13.23 10.33 -13.71
CA ASP A 151 -14.59 10.01 -14.07
C ASP A 151 -15.48 11.13 -13.53
N ARG A 152 -15.94 11.99 -14.44
CA ARG A 152 -17.08 12.86 -14.14
C ARG A 152 -18.26 11.94 -13.90
N ILE A 153 -18.69 11.85 -12.65
CA ILE A 153 -20.00 11.28 -12.29
C ILE A 153 -21.09 12.19 -12.86
#